data_AF-A0A1V4WU12-F1
#
_entry.id   AF-A0A1V4WU12-F1
#
_cell.length_a   1.000
_cell.length_b   1.000
_cell.length_c   1.000
_cell.angle_alpha   90.00
_cell.angle_beta   90.00
_cell.angle_gamma   90.00
#
_symmetry.space_group_name_H-M   'P 1'
#
loop_
_entity.id
_entity.type
_entity.pdbx_description
1 polymer ?
#
loop_
_entity_poly.entity_id
_entity_poly.type
_entity_poly.pdbx_seq_one_letter_code
_entity_poly.pdbx_strand_id
1 'polypeptide(L)'
;MNKAKLIIAVALILLVGIFAGSLGTRMYLKHQLEQSETGRSRHHEDKVKKTMERLTDDLSLTGKQQDEIRKIILLTDAKVTGIKASYQPDVSRIYNQSFALIKEKLDDEQKRKLQARQERLSRRYGSFYFRSLRIAQTALPDIAMLKDRLGLNKTQESRVAQIVEDQRAQQEQIIGKYENRDNPDLAAVRSELAEVEKTMTKRISEVLTGEQMARYRAMQ
;
A
#
# COMPACT_ATOMS: atom_id res chain seq x y z
N MET A 1 10.79 -1.99 54.24
CA MET A 1 9.89 -2.04 53.07
C MET A 1 10.16 -3.31 52.28
N ASN A 2 9.15 -4.17 52.08
CA ASN A 2 9.35 -5.47 51.43
C ASN A 2 9.68 -5.28 49.95
N LYS A 3 10.80 -5.87 49.50
CA LYS A 3 11.28 -5.84 48.10
C LYS A 3 10.17 -6.21 47.11
N ALA A 4 9.27 -7.11 47.51
CA ALA A 4 8.08 -7.49 46.75
C ALA A 4 7.11 -6.32 46.48
N LYS A 5 6.84 -5.45 47.46
CA LYS A 5 5.96 -4.28 47.28
C LYS A 5 6.57 -3.25 46.33
N LEU A 6 7.90 -3.11 46.36
CA LEU A 6 8.63 -2.19 45.49
C LEU A 6 8.65 -2.69 44.04
N ILE A 7 8.84 -4.01 43.83
CA ILE A 7 8.74 -4.64 42.51
C ILE A 7 7.31 -4.52 41.95
N ILE A 8 6.28 -4.74 42.77
CA ILE A 8 4.87 -4.59 42.36
C ILE A 8 4.56 -3.13 41.99
N ALA A 9 5.05 -2.15 42.76
CA ALA A 9 4.85 -0.74 42.48
C ALA A 9 5.54 -0.32 41.17
N VAL A 10 6.76 -0.77 40.92
CA VAL A 10 7.49 -0.50 39.67
C VAL A 10 6.81 -1.17 38.48
N ALA A 11 6.33 -2.40 38.62
CA ALA A 11 5.59 -3.11 37.57
C ALA A 11 4.26 -2.42 37.23
N LEU A 12 3.55 -1.89 38.24
CA LEU A 12 2.32 -1.12 38.05
C LEU A 12 2.58 0.20 37.33
N ILE A 13 3.63 0.94 37.69
CA ILE A 13 4.01 2.18 37.01
C ILE A 13 4.39 1.91 35.55
N LEU A 14 5.13 0.82 35.30
CA LEU A 14 5.51 0.42 33.94
C LEU A 14 4.27 0.04 33.10
N LEU A 15 3.33 -0.72 33.67
CA LEU A 15 2.07 -1.07 33.00
C LEU A 15 1.21 0.15 32.72
N VAL A 16 1.13 1.10 33.64
CA VAL A 16 0.43 2.37 33.43
C VAL A 16 1.13 3.21 32.36
N GLY A 17 2.47 3.23 32.31
CA GLY A 17 3.24 3.89 31.26
C GLY A 17 3.01 3.27 29.87
N ILE A 18 2.92 1.93 29.78
CA ILE A 18 2.60 1.21 28.54
C ILE A 18 1.13 1.43 28.15
N PHE A 19 0.20 1.47 29.10
CA PHE A 19 -1.21 1.76 28.83
C PHE A 19 -1.44 3.22 28.43
N ALA A 20 -0.80 4.18 29.09
CA ALA A 20 -0.85 5.59 28.74
C ALA A 20 -0.13 5.86 27.41
N GLY A 21 0.99 5.20 27.16
CA GLY A 21 1.71 5.22 25.88
C GLY A 21 0.90 4.59 24.75
N SER A 22 0.19 3.47 25.00
CA SER A 22 -0.66 2.82 23.99
C SER A 22 -1.98 3.54 23.78
N LEU A 23 -2.59 4.17 24.80
CA LEU A 23 -3.75 5.06 24.64
C LEU A 23 -3.36 6.37 23.97
N GLY A 24 -2.23 7.00 24.34
CA GLY A 24 -1.71 8.22 23.73
C GLY A 24 -1.29 7.99 22.28
N THR A 25 -0.63 6.87 21.99
CA THR A 25 -0.35 6.44 20.60
C THR A 25 -1.62 6.07 19.88
N ARG A 26 -2.63 5.47 20.54
CA ARG A 26 -3.94 5.28 19.94
C ARG A 26 -4.60 6.60 19.65
N MET A 27 -4.53 7.62 20.50
CA MET A 27 -5.17 8.93 20.30
C MET A 27 -4.43 9.76 19.26
N TYR A 28 -3.11 9.68 19.20
CA TYR A 28 -2.25 10.30 18.19
C TYR A 28 -2.43 9.64 16.82
N LEU A 29 -2.35 8.30 16.77
CA LEU A 29 -2.70 7.54 15.57
C LEU A 29 -4.18 7.71 15.23
N LYS A 30 -5.09 7.85 16.18
CA LYS A 30 -6.51 8.12 15.95
C LYS A 30 -6.75 9.58 15.58
N HIS A 31 -5.89 10.55 15.87
CA HIS A 31 -6.01 11.89 15.29
C HIS A 31 -5.49 11.92 13.85
N GLN A 32 -4.39 11.22 13.57
CA GLN A 32 -3.85 11.08 12.22
C GLN A 32 -4.66 10.11 11.34
N LEU A 33 -5.27 9.08 11.95
CA LEU A 33 -6.12 8.09 11.32
C LEU A 33 -7.60 8.45 11.41
N GLU A 34 -8.14 9.21 12.36
CA GLU A 34 -9.54 9.71 12.30
C GLU A 34 -9.64 10.93 11.41
N GLN A 35 -8.61 11.78 11.28
CA GLN A 35 -8.56 12.65 10.10
C GLN A 35 -8.56 11.84 8.78
N SER A 36 -8.19 10.54 8.82
CA SER A 36 -8.31 9.60 7.69
C SER A 36 -9.58 8.71 7.69
N GLU A 37 -10.28 8.53 8.82
CA GLU A 37 -11.40 7.58 8.99
C GLU A 37 -12.75 8.27 9.21
N THR A 38 -12.79 9.46 9.81
CA THR A 38 -14.02 10.26 10.00
C THR A 38 -14.14 11.43 9.01
N GLY A 39 -13.06 11.78 8.30
CA GLY A 39 -13.06 12.78 7.23
C GLY A 39 -12.97 12.16 5.83
N ARG A 40 -14.12 11.89 5.21
CA ARG A 40 -14.30 11.45 3.80
C ARG A 40 -13.21 11.94 2.83
N SER A 41 -12.24 11.07 2.55
CA SER A 41 -11.69 10.87 1.20
C SER A 41 -11.55 9.36 1.04
N ARG A 42 -12.70 8.68 0.97
CA ARG A 42 -12.75 7.23 0.84
C ARG A 42 -12.43 6.80 -0.59
N HIS A 43 -12.31 7.73 -1.54
CA HIS A 43 -11.84 7.46 -2.89
C HIS A 43 -10.53 8.19 -3.19
N HIS A 44 -9.62 7.48 -3.86
CA HIS A 44 -8.45 8.07 -4.54
C HIS A 44 -8.85 9.33 -5.32
N GLU A 45 -9.99 9.26 -6.00
CA GLU A 45 -10.61 10.38 -6.71
C GLU A 45 -10.95 11.58 -5.80
N ASP A 46 -11.41 11.35 -4.57
CA ASP A 46 -11.72 12.45 -3.63
C ASP A 46 -10.46 13.23 -3.25
N LYS A 47 -9.33 12.53 -3.07
CA LYS A 47 -8.05 13.18 -2.75
C LYS A 47 -7.55 13.99 -3.93
N VAL A 48 -7.56 13.39 -5.12
CA VAL A 48 -7.17 14.06 -6.36
C VAL A 48 -8.04 15.29 -6.59
N LYS A 49 -9.36 15.16 -6.42
CA LYS A 49 -10.32 16.25 -6.53
C LYS A 49 -10.01 17.39 -5.56
N LYS A 50 -9.85 17.10 -4.27
CA LYS A 50 -9.52 18.13 -3.26
C LYS A 50 -8.18 18.82 -3.53
N THR A 51 -7.17 18.08 -3.98
CA THR A 51 -5.88 18.66 -4.35
C THR A 51 -6.03 19.55 -5.59
N MET A 52 -6.78 19.10 -6.59
CA MET A 52 -7.07 19.89 -7.81
C MET A 52 -7.86 21.16 -7.51
N GLU A 53 -8.88 21.09 -6.66
CA GLU A 53 -9.67 22.25 -6.24
C GLU A 53 -8.77 23.32 -5.61
N ARG A 54 -7.96 22.93 -4.62
CA ARG A 54 -7.00 23.84 -3.97
C ARG A 54 -6.00 24.45 -4.95
N LEU A 55 -5.36 23.63 -5.79
CA LEU A 55 -4.38 24.13 -6.76
C LEU A 55 -5.02 25.04 -7.80
N THR A 56 -6.26 24.76 -8.19
CA THR A 56 -7.00 25.61 -9.15
C THR A 56 -7.28 26.97 -8.54
N ASP A 57 -7.74 27.00 -7.29
CA ASP A 57 -8.05 28.25 -6.59
C ASP A 57 -6.77 29.05 -6.29
N ASP A 58 -5.73 28.40 -5.77
CA ASP A 58 -4.48 29.04 -5.35
C ASP A 58 -3.66 29.57 -6.53
N LEU A 59 -3.69 28.88 -7.69
CA LEU A 59 -2.84 29.19 -8.85
C LEU A 59 -3.64 29.70 -10.05
N SER A 60 -4.97 29.83 -9.93
CA SER A 60 -5.86 30.26 -11.01
C SER A 60 -5.66 29.47 -12.31
N LEU A 61 -5.67 28.14 -12.20
CA LEU A 61 -5.34 27.24 -13.31
C LEU A 61 -6.38 27.30 -14.44
N THR A 62 -5.92 27.40 -15.69
CA THR A 62 -6.77 27.24 -16.89
C THR A 62 -7.22 25.78 -17.07
N GLY A 63 -8.31 25.54 -17.80
CA GLY A 63 -8.81 24.17 -18.04
C GLY A 63 -7.75 23.21 -18.60
N LYS A 64 -6.94 23.67 -19.56
CA LYS A 64 -5.84 22.87 -20.12
C LYS A 64 -4.76 22.52 -19.07
N GLN A 65 -4.43 23.46 -18.18
CA GLN A 65 -3.48 23.20 -17.09
C GLN A 65 -4.08 22.24 -16.06
N GLN A 66 -5.38 22.36 -15.76
CA GLN A 66 -6.06 21.46 -14.84
C GLN A 66 -6.00 20.00 -15.32
N ASP A 67 -6.22 19.76 -16.62
CA ASP A 67 -6.17 18.42 -17.18
C ASP A 67 -4.78 17.79 -17.09
N GLU A 68 -3.74 18.55 -17.44
CA GLU A 68 -2.35 18.06 -17.36
C GLU A 68 -1.90 17.84 -15.91
N ILE A 69 -2.22 18.76 -14.99
CA ILE A 69 -1.87 18.63 -13.58
C ILE A 69 -2.64 17.48 -12.93
N ARG A 70 -3.90 17.26 -13.30
CA ARG A 70 -4.71 16.13 -12.81
C ARG A 70 -4.06 14.79 -13.15
N LYS A 71 -3.56 14.62 -14.38
CA LYS A 71 -2.83 13.39 -14.78
C LYS A 71 -1.61 13.14 -13.89
N ILE A 72 -0.84 14.19 -13.59
CA ILE A 72 0.33 14.11 -12.71
C ILE A 72 -0.07 13.69 -11.29
N ILE A 73 -1.11 14.30 -10.72
CA ILE A 73 -1.58 13.98 -9.36
C ILE A 73 -2.10 12.54 -9.28
N LEU A 74 -2.89 12.10 -10.26
CA LEU A 74 -3.39 10.73 -10.35
C LEU A 74 -2.23 9.72 -10.35
N LEU A 75 -1.24 9.95 -11.23
CA LEU A 75 -0.06 9.09 -11.33
C LEU A 75 0.74 9.08 -10.01
N THR A 76 0.95 10.24 -9.40
CA THR A 76 1.68 10.35 -8.13
C THR A 76 0.95 9.64 -7.00
N ASP A 77 -0.35 9.84 -6.83
CA ASP A 77 -1.10 9.16 -5.75
C ASP A 77 -1.15 7.64 -5.98
N ALA A 78 -1.25 7.21 -7.24
CA ALA A 78 -1.22 5.79 -7.57
C ALA A 78 0.16 5.16 -7.26
N LYS A 79 1.27 5.84 -7.58
CA LYS A 79 2.63 5.42 -7.18
C LYS A 79 2.80 5.36 -5.66
N VAL A 80 2.39 6.40 -4.94
CA VAL A 80 2.44 6.44 -3.47
C VAL A 80 1.62 5.28 -2.89
N THR A 81 0.45 5.01 -3.44
CA THR A 81 -0.41 3.90 -3.01
C THR A 81 0.24 2.54 -3.25
N GLY A 82 0.94 2.36 -4.38
CA GLY A 82 1.73 1.15 -4.65
C GLY A 82 2.86 0.93 -3.65
N ILE A 83 3.60 1.99 -3.30
CA ILE A 83 4.63 1.94 -2.25
C ILE A 83 4.01 1.53 -0.91
N LYS A 84 2.84 2.08 -0.56
CA LYS A 84 2.14 1.69 0.67
C LYS A 84 1.74 0.23 0.68
N ALA A 85 1.27 -0.28 -0.45
CA ALA A 85 0.91 -1.68 -0.59
C ALA A 85 2.13 -2.61 -0.40
N SER A 86 3.32 -2.24 -0.87
CA SER A 86 4.49 -3.14 -0.85
C SER A 86 4.92 -3.57 0.57
N TYR A 87 4.81 -2.68 1.57
CA TYR A 87 5.15 -2.96 2.96
C TYR A 87 3.94 -3.37 3.83
N GLN A 88 2.72 -3.29 3.32
CA GLN A 88 1.50 -3.65 4.06
C GLN A 88 1.48 -5.11 4.56
N PRO A 89 1.99 -6.11 3.81
CA PRO A 89 2.14 -7.48 4.32
C PRO A 89 3.03 -7.58 5.56
N ASP A 90 4.11 -6.80 5.63
CA ASP A 90 5.00 -6.81 6.80
C ASP A 90 4.34 -6.18 8.03
N VAL A 91 3.60 -5.09 7.82
CA VAL A 91 2.78 -4.48 8.88
C VAL A 91 1.76 -5.48 9.42
N SER A 92 1.06 -6.20 8.53
CA SER A 92 0.12 -7.26 8.90
C SER A 92 0.80 -8.37 9.72
N ARG A 93 2.00 -8.80 9.30
CA ARG A 93 2.81 -9.79 10.02
C ARG A 93 3.17 -9.34 11.43
N ILE A 94 3.60 -8.10 11.62
CA ILE A 94 3.93 -7.54 12.94
C ILE A 94 2.70 -7.52 13.86
N TYR A 95 1.54 -7.12 13.33
CA TYR A 95 0.29 -7.16 14.09
C TYR A 95 -0.09 -8.60 14.48
N ASN A 96 0.00 -9.55 13.55
CA ASN A 96 -0.29 -10.96 13.82
C ASN A 96 0.63 -11.55 14.91
N GLN A 97 1.92 -11.22 14.88
CA GLN A 97 2.86 -11.59 15.94
C GLN A 97 2.45 -11.01 17.29
N SER A 98 2.07 -9.72 17.31
CA SER A 98 1.59 -9.07 18.54
C SER A 98 0.31 -9.70 19.07
N PHE A 99 -0.63 -10.07 18.19
CA PHE A 99 -1.85 -10.78 18.58
C PHE A 99 -1.55 -12.15 19.21
N ALA A 100 -0.59 -12.90 18.67
CA ALA A 100 -0.19 -14.18 19.23
C ALA A 100 0.35 -14.02 20.66
N LEU A 101 1.25 -13.04 20.89
CA LEU A 101 1.80 -12.75 22.22
C LEU A 101 0.74 -12.31 23.22
N ILE A 102 -0.22 -11.48 22.80
CA ILE A 102 -1.35 -11.08 23.65
C ILE A 102 -2.20 -12.31 23.99
N LYS A 103 -2.50 -13.17 23.01
CA LYS A 103 -3.34 -14.37 23.17
C LYS A 103 -2.84 -15.32 24.26
N GLU A 104 -1.52 -15.43 24.44
CA GLU A 104 -0.90 -16.25 25.50
C GLU A 104 -1.21 -15.77 26.92
N LYS A 105 -1.57 -14.50 27.10
CA LYS A 105 -1.83 -13.89 28.42
C LYS A 105 -3.31 -13.84 28.80
N LEU A 106 -4.18 -14.34 27.93
CA LEU A 106 -5.63 -14.22 28.07
C LEU A 106 -6.27 -15.52 28.56
N ASP A 107 -7.40 -15.41 29.23
CA ASP A 107 -8.30 -16.54 29.48
C ASP A 107 -9.03 -16.96 28.19
N ASP A 108 -9.76 -18.07 28.23
CA ASP A 108 -10.38 -18.63 27.02
C ASP A 108 -11.53 -17.79 26.46
N GLU A 109 -12.26 -17.06 27.31
CA GLU A 109 -13.30 -16.13 26.85
C GLU A 109 -12.67 -14.92 26.14
N GLN A 110 -11.62 -14.36 26.74
CA GLN A 110 -10.83 -13.27 26.18
C GLN A 110 -10.14 -13.67 24.88
N LYS A 111 -9.59 -14.89 24.77
CA LYS A 111 -9.01 -15.42 23.53
C LYS A 111 -10.03 -15.46 22.39
N ARG A 112 -11.26 -15.92 22.66
CA ARG A 112 -12.35 -15.92 21.65
C ARG A 112 -12.69 -14.50 21.19
N LYS A 113 -12.79 -13.54 22.13
CA LYS A 113 -13.01 -12.12 21.80
C LYS A 113 -11.86 -11.52 20.98
N LEU A 114 -10.61 -11.86 21.31
CA LEU A 114 -9.43 -11.39 20.58
C LEU A 114 -9.41 -11.94 19.16
N GLN A 115 -9.69 -13.23 18.99
CA GLN A 115 -9.74 -13.88 17.68
C GLN A 115 -10.78 -13.23 16.77
N ALA A 116 -12.00 -13.00 17.27
CA ALA A 116 -13.04 -12.30 16.49
C ALA A 116 -12.62 -10.87 16.09
N ARG A 117 -11.85 -10.17 16.94
CA ARG A 117 -11.28 -8.85 16.59
C ARG A 117 -10.20 -8.97 15.53
N GLN A 118 -9.31 -9.95 15.63
CA GLN A 118 -8.26 -10.21 14.66
C GLN A 118 -8.87 -10.51 13.28
N GLU A 119 -9.89 -11.38 13.20
CA GLU A 119 -10.55 -11.73 11.93
C GLU A 119 -11.22 -10.52 11.25
N ARG A 120 -11.86 -9.62 12.02
CA ARG A 120 -12.43 -8.38 11.47
C ARG A 120 -11.34 -7.45 10.93
N LEU A 121 -10.23 -7.36 11.66
CA LEU A 121 -9.11 -6.52 11.29
C LEU A 121 -8.40 -7.06 10.03
N SER A 122 -8.17 -8.38 9.95
CA SER A 122 -7.59 -9.04 8.77
C SER A 122 -8.44 -8.83 7.52
N ARG A 123 -9.77 -8.99 7.61
CA ARG A 123 -10.68 -8.72 6.48
C ARG A 123 -10.59 -7.28 5.99
N ARG A 124 -10.58 -6.34 6.93
CA ARG A 124 -10.45 -4.90 6.60
C ARG A 124 -9.10 -4.59 5.95
N TYR A 125 -8.00 -5.14 6.47
CA TYR A 125 -6.68 -4.97 5.89
C TYR A 125 -6.58 -5.60 4.49
N GLY A 126 -7.12 -6.80 4.30
CA GLY A 126 -7.15 -7.47 3.00
C GLY A 126 -7.86 -6.62 1.95
N SER A 127 -9.08 -6.16 2.24
CA SER A 127 -9.83 -5.29 1.33
C SER A 127 -9.06 -4.01 0.96
N PHE A 128 -8.45 -3.34 1.94
CA PHE A 128 -7.63 -2.15 1.66
C PHE A 128 -6.37 -2.45 0.86
N TYR A 129 -5.74 -3.59 1.10
CA TYR A 129 -4.56 -4.03 0.37
C TYR A 129 -4.87 -4.24 -1.12
N PHE A 130 -5.89 -5.05 -1.46
CA PHE A 130 -6.23 -5.31 -2.87
C PHE A 130 -6.71 -4.06 -3.59
N ARG A 131 -7.46 -3.19 -2.91
CA ARG A 131 -7.80 -1.88 -3.47
C ARG A 131 -6.56 -1.05 -3.79
N SER A 132 -5.58 -1.05 -2.88
CA SER A 132 -4.32 -0.32 -3.09
C SER A 132 -3.52 -0.91 -4.25
N LEU A 133 -3.50 -2.24 -4.41
CA LEU A 133 -2.90 -2.90 -5.57
C LEU A 133 -3.59 -2.52 -6.88
N ARG A 134 -4.91 -2.47 -6.92
CA ARG A 134 -5.66 -2.03 -8.12
C ARG A 134 -5.37 -0.58 -8.49
N ILE A 135 -5.26 0.31 -7.50
CA ILE A 135 -4.84 1.70 -7.73
C ILE A 135 -3.39 1.73 -8.22
N ALA A 136 -2.49 0.93 -7.65
CA ALA A 136 -1.10 0.88 -8.09
C ALA A 136 -0.95 0.43 -9.56
N GLN A 137 -1.81 -0.48 -10.04
CA GLN A 137 -1.82 -0.90 -11.44
C GLN A 137 -2.10 0.26 -12.41
N THR A 138 -2.90 1.26 -12.02
CA THR A 138 -3.13 2.44 -12.87
C THR A 138 -1.91 3.33 -12.97
N ALA A 139 -0.92 3.18 -12.07
CA ALA A 139 0.35 3.89 -12.11
C ALA A 139 1.37 3.30 -13.08
N LEU A 140 1.12 2.08 -13.59
CA LEU A 140 2.02 1.46 -14.55
C LEU A 140 2.15 2.36 -15.78
N PRO A 141 3.38 2.62 -16.26
CA PRO A 141 3.61 3.56 -17.33
C PRO A 141 2.93 3.08 -18.62
N ASP A 142 2.27 3.99 -19.32
CA ASP A 142 1.72 3.75 -20.65
C ASP A 142 2.86 3.65 -21.69
N ILE A 143 2.63 2.91 -22.77
CA ILE A 143 3.59 2.74 -23.85
C ILE A 143 3.98 4.08 -24.48
N ALA A 144 3.05 5.03 -24.60
CA ALA A 144 3.37 6.36 -25.14
C ALA A 144 4.41 7.09 -24.27
N MET A 145 4.30 6.96 -22.95
CA MET A 145 5.26 7.53 -22.00
C MET A 145 6.61 6.82 -22.06
N LEU A 146 6.62 5.49 -22.16
CA LEU A 146 7.86 4.71 -22.29
C LEU A 146 8.57 5.01 -23.60
N LYS A 147 7.82 5.16 -24.70
CA LYS A 147 8.36 5.52 -26.01
C LYS A 147 9.11 6.85 -25.95
N ASP A 148 8.48 7.87 -25.40
CA ASP A 148 9.07 9.21 -25.29
C ASP A 148 10.32 9.21 -24.41
N ARG A 149 10.22 8.64 -23.20
CA ARG A 149 11.31 8.68 -22.21
C ARG A 149 12.49 7.79 -22.55
N LEU A 150 12.25 6.66 -23.20
CA LEU A 150 13.28 5.69 -23.55
C LEU A 150 13.75 5.82 -25.01
N GLY A 151 13.10 6.67 -25.81
CA GLY A 151 13.40 6.80 -27.24
C GLY A 151 13.22 5.48 -27.98
N LEU A 152 12.09 4.78 -27.74
CA LEU A 152 11.84 3.47 -28.33
C LEU A 152 11.65 3.59 -29.85
N ASN A 153 12.31 2.71 -30.61
CA ASN A 153 12.00 2.54 -32.03
C ASN A 153 10.69 1.73 -32.22
N LYS A 154 10.14 1.71 -33.44
CA LYS A 154 8.84 1.04 -33.73
C LYS A 154 8.81 -0.44 -33.32
N THR A 155 9.91 -1.17 -33.49
CA THR A 155 10.00 -2.59 -33.14
C THR A 155 10.08 -2.78 -31.62
N GLN A 156 10.85 -1.95 -30.93
CA GLN A 156 10.93 -1.94 -29.47
C GLN A 156 9.59 -1.55 -28.85
N GLU A 157 8.93 -0.52 -29.38
CA GLU A 157 7.62 -0.05 -28.93
C GLU A 157 6.59 -1.19 -28.92
N SER A 158 6.45 -1.93 -30.02
CA SER A 158 5.51 -3.06 -30.09
C SER A 158 5.84 -4.16 -29.07
N ARG A 159 7.12 -4.52 -28.92
CA ARG A 159 7.55 -5.56 -27.97
C ARG A 159 7.37 -5.13 -26.52
N VAL A 160 7.73 -3.89 -26.18
CA VAL A 160 7.58 -3.34 -24.83
C VAL A 160 6.09 -3.21 -24.49
N ALA A 161 5.25 -2.77 -25.44
CA ALA A 161 3.80 -2.70 -25.24
C ALA A 161 3.24 -4.07 -24.84
N GLN A 162 3.60 -5.12 -25.59
CA GLN A 162 3.16 -6.48 -25.28
C GLN A 162 3.64 -6.94 -23.90
N ILE A 163 4.89 -6.65 -23.53
CA ILE A 163 5.41 -7.03 -22.20
C ILE A 163 4.66 -6.32 -21.07
N VAL A 164 4.34 -5.03 -21.22
CA VAL A 164 3.60 -4.25 -20.23
C VAL A 164 2.16 -4.74 -20.10
N GLU A 165 1.47 -5.03 -21.21
CA GLU A 165 0.11 -5.56 -21.19
C GLU A 165 0.05 -6.97 -20.57
N ASP A 166 1.00 -7.84 -20.92
CA ASP A 166 1.13 -9.16 -20.29
C ASP A 166 1.30 -9.04 -18.77
N GLN A 167 2.11 -8.07 -18.31
CA GLN A 167 2.31 -7.81 -16.89
C GLN A 167 1.00 -7.35 -16.22
N ARG A 168 0.27 -6.40 -16.81
CA ARG A 168 -1.02 -5.94 -16.30
C ARG A 168 -1.98 -7.12 -16.12
N ALA A 169 -2.11 -7.95 -17.15
CA ALA A 169 -2.97 -9.12 -17.13
C ALA A 169 -2.56 -10.13 -16.04
N GLN A 170 -1.26 -10.41 -15.90
CA GLN A 170 -0.77 -11.31 -14.85
C GLN A 170 -1.02 -10.76 -13.44
N GLN A 171 -0.78 -9.46 -13.21
CA GLN A 171 -1.07 -8.85 -11.92
C GLN A 171 -2.57 -8.86 -11.60
N GLU A 172 -3.43 -8.61 -12.59
CA GLU A 172 -4.88 -8.68 -12.43
C GLU A 172 -5.35 -10.09 -12.06
N GLN A 173 -4.80 -11.12 -12.72
CA GLN A 173 -5.09 -12.52 -12.38
C GLN A 173 -4.68 -12.86 -10.94
N ILE A 174 -3.49 -12.40 -10.52
CA ILE A 174 -3.02 -12.61 -9.14
C ILE A 174 -3.96 -11.89 -8.15
N ILE A 175 -4.31 -10.62 -8.38
CA ILE A 175 -5.24 -9.89 -7.50
C ILE A 175 -6.57 -10.64 -7.41
N GLY A 176 -7.16 -11.00 -8.56
CA GLY A 176 -8.45 -11.71 -8.61
C GLY A 176 -8.44 -13.07 -7.91
N LYS A 177 -7.32 -13.79 -7.93
CA LYS A 177 -7.14 -15.10 -7.25
C LYS A 177 -7.27 -15.01 -5.72
N TYR A 178 -6.92 -13.88 -5.13
CA TYR A 178 -6.87 -13.71 -3.66
C TYR A 178 -7.90 -12.71 -3.09
N GLU A 179 -8.34 -11.71 -3.86
CA GLU A 179 -9.18 -10.60 -3.35
C GLU A 179 -10.49 -11.06 -2.69
N ASN A 180 -11.10 -12.12 -3.21
CA ASN A 180 -12.39 -12.63 -2.73
C ASN A 180 -12.28 -13.74 -1.66
N ARG A 181 -11.07 -14.00 -1.14
CA ARG A 181 -10.89 -14.99 -0.06
C ARG A 181 -11.13 -14.34 1.31
N ASP A 182 -11.74 -15.07 2.24
CA ASP A 182 -12.04 -14.56 3.60
C ASP A 182 -10.79 -14.17 4.42
N ASN A 183 -9.67 -14.86 4.20
CA ASN A 183 -8.38 -14.57 4.82
C ASN A 183 -7.25 -14.81 3.80
N PRO A 184 -7.01 -13.84 2.91
CA PRO A 184 -6.04 -14.00 1.84
C PRO A 184 -4.62 -13.99 2.39
N ASP A 185 -3.78 -14.88 1.85
CA ASP A 185 -2.34 -14.89 2.15
C ASP A 185 -1.65 -13.73 1.42
N LEU A 186 -1.50 -12.61 2.12
CA LEU A 186 -0.88 -11.40 1.57
C LEU A 186 0.62 -11.59 1.26
N ALA A 187 1.29 -12.51 1.95
CA ALA A 187 2.70 -12.81 1.68
C ALA A 187 2.84 -13.57 0.36
N ALA A 188 1.95 -14.52 0.10
CA ALA A 188 1.88 -15.21 -1.19
C ALA A 188 1.57 -14.24 -2.33
N VAL A 189 0.60 -13.33 -2.16
CA VAL A 189 0.29 -12.29 -3.16
C VAL A 189 1.52 -11.45 -3.49
N ARG A 190 2.24 -10.97 -2.46
CA ARG A 190 3.46 -10.18 -2.65
C ARG A 190 4.53 -10.98 -3.41
N SER A 191 4.72 -12.25 -3.08
CA SER A 191 5.69 -13.11 -3.74
C SER A 191 5.35 -13.32 -5.23
N GLU A 192 4.09 -13.60 -5.56
CA GLU A 192 3.66 -13.78 -6.94
C GLU A 192 3.82 -12.50 -7.76
N LEU A 193 3.46 -11.34 -7.19
CA LEU A 193 3.64 -10.04 -7.85
C LEU A 193 5.13 -9.71 -8.08
N ALA A 194 6.00 -10.03 -7.13
CA ALA A 194 7.45 -9.83 -7.27
C ALA A 194 8.06 -10.70 -8.38
N GLU A 195 7.60 -11.94 -8.54
CA GLU A 195 8.06 -12.81 -9.64
C GLU A 195 7.57 -12.33 -11.01
N VAL A 196 6.36 -11.75 -11.09
CA VAL A 196 5.88 -11.08 -12.31
C VAL A 196 6.76 -9.88 -12.68
N GLU A 197 7.10 -9.02 -11.71
CA GLU A 197 7.97 -7.86 -11.91
C GLU A 197 9.39 -8.26 -12.36
N LYS A 198 9.95 -9.30 -11.72
CA LYS A 198 11.26 -9.86 -12.08
C LYS A 198 11.27 -10.43 -13.50
N THR A 199 10.22 -11.17 -13.87
CA THR A 199 10.06 -11.74 -15.22
C THR A 199 9.92 -10.64 -16.26
N MET A 200 9.11 -9.62 -15.97
CA MET A 200 8.95 -8.44 -16.83
C MET A 200 10.28 -7.70 -17.02
N THR A 201 11.00 -7.43 -15.94
CA THR A 201 12.31 -6.76 -15.98
C THR A 201 13.31 -7.51 -16.86
N LYS A 202 13.31 -8.85 -16.76
CA LYS A 202 14.13 -9.71 -17.64
C LYS A 202 13.72 -9.55 -19.11
N ARG A 203 12.43 -9.69 -19.44
CA ARG A 203 11.92 -9.55 -20.82
C ARG A 203 12.22 -8.17 -21.41
N ILE A 204 12.09 -7.10 -20.63
CA ILE A 204 12.41 -5.74 -21.08
C ILE A 204 13.90 -5.58 -21.35
N SER A 205 14.76 -6.19 -20.54
CA SER A 205 16.23 -6.14 -20.74
C SER A 205 16.72 -6.82 -22.02
N GLU A 206 15.92 -7.73 -22.59
CA GLU A 206 16.20 -8.37 -23.88
C GLU A 206 15.83 -7.48 -25.08
N VAL A 207 15.03 -6.43 -24.85
CA VAL A 207 14.51 -5.52 -25.90
C VAL A 207 15.20 -4.15 -25.87
N LEU A 208 15.50 -3.65 -24.68
CA LEU A 208 16.10 -2.33 -24.48
C LEU A 208 17.63 -2.39 -24.53
N THR A 209 18.24 -1.31 -25.02
CA THR A 209 19.69 -1.13 -24.90
C THR A 209 20.11 -0.93 -23.44
N GLY A 210 21.40 -1.07 -23.14
CA GLY A 210 21.92 -0.83 -21.78
C GLY A 210 21.58 0.57 -21.24
N GLU A 211 21.65 1.59 -22.10
CA GLU A 211 21.29 2.97 -21.74
C GLU A 211 19.78 3.12 -21.49
N GLN A 212 18.95 2.55 -22.36
CA GLN A 212 17.50 2.53 -22.18
C GLN A 212 17.10 1.80 -20.90
N MET A 213 17.76 0.69 -20.56
CA MET A 213 17.55 -0.03 -19.32
C MET A 213 17.93 0.78 -18.08
N ALA A 214 19.01 1.56 -18.13
CA ALA A 214 19.39 2.44 -17.03
C ALA A 214 18.32 3.51 -16.80
N ARG A 215 17.81 4.14 -17.87
CA ARG A 215 16.71 5.11 -17.81
C ARG A 215 15.42 4.48 -17.28
N TYR A 216 15.08 3.27 -17.73
CA TYR A 216 13.92 2.54 -17.26
C TYR A 216 13.97 2.27 -15.75
N ARG A 217 15.12 1.83 -15.23
CA ARG A 217 15.30 1.60 -13.79
C ARG A 217 15.20 2.88 -12.96
N ALA A 218 15.63 4.02 -13.50
CA ALA A 218 15.50 5.30 -12.83
C ALA A 218 14.04 5.82 -12.76
N MET A 219 13.12 5.21 -13.50
CA MET A 219 11.69 5.59 -13.51
C MET A 219 10.84 4.81 -12.51
N GLN A 220 11.33 3.67 -12.03
CA GLN A 220 10.68 2.82 -11.04
C GLN A 220 10.93 3.36 -9.62
#